data_AF-A0A1W2H2N6-F1
#
_entry.id   AF-A0A1W2H2N6-F1
#
_cell.length_a   1.000
_cell.length_b   1.000
_cell.length_c   1.000
_cell.angle_alpha   90.00
_cell.angle_beta   90.00
_cell.angle_gamma   90.00
#
_symmetry.space_group_name_H-M   'P 1'
#
loop_
_entity.id
_entity.type
_entity.pdbx_description
1 polymer ?
#
loop_
_entity_poly.entity_id
_entity_poly.type
_entity_poly.pdbx_seq_one_letter_code
_entity_poly.pdbx_strand_id
1 'polypeptide(L)' 'MDFLLNRNEFKASNASTKVNYGKIYEGKSTLELLEIAGYLNSIAFNYLDGSPPTMDKTIFKVRTRN' A
#
# COMPACT_ATOMS: atom_id res chain seq x y z
N MET A 1 13.89 9.41 -5.67
CA MET A 1 12.68 8.79 -6.24
C MET A 1 11.51 9.36 -5.47
N ASP A 2 10.80 10.34 -6.05
CA ASP A 2 9.73 11.07 -5.36
C ASP A 2 8.38 10.40 -5.60
N PHE A 3 7.97 9.51 -4.69
CA PHE A 3 6.62 8.96 -4.66
C PHE A 3 5.70 9.89 -3.88
N LEU A 4 5.59 11.17 -4.26
CA LEU A 4 4.72 12.09 -3.54
C LEU A 4 3.26 11.76 -3.85
N LEU A 5 2.47 11.38 -2.84
CA LEU A 5 1.01 11.30 -2.99
C LEU A 5 0.51 12.71 -3.29
N ASN A 6 0.05 12.97 -4.52
CA ASN A 6 -0.50 14.27 -4.89
C ASN A 6 -1.86 14.46 -4.20
N ARG A 7 -1.84 15.11 -3.03
CA ARG A 7 -3.04 15.39 -2.22
C ARG A 7 -3.98 16.43 -2.85
N ASN A 8 -3.51 17.15 -3.88
CA ASN A 8 -4.31 18.11 -4.63
C ASN A 8 -5.05 17.49 -5.82
N GLU A 9 -4.80 16.22 -6.12
CA GLU A 9 -5.47 15.48 -7.20
C GLU A 9 -6.76 14.78 -6.75
N PHE A 10 -7.43 15.27 -5.70
CA PHE A 10 -8.77 14.79 -5.36
C PHE A 10 -9.74 15.10 -6.50
N LYS A 11 -9.90 14.14 -7.42
CA LYS A 11 -10.88 14.19 -8.49
C LYS A 11 -12.19 13.66 -7.90
N ALA A 12 -13.24 14.48 -7.94
CA ALA A 12 -14.59 13.99 -7.74
C ALA A 12 -14.92 13.00 -8.88
N SER A 13 -14.62 11.72 -8.69
CA SER A 13 -14.90 10.69 -9.67
C SER A 13 -16.40 10.43 -9.71
N ASN A 14 -17.00 10.52 -10.89
CA ASN A 14 -18.35 10.01 -11.11
C ASN A 14 -18.33 8.49 -10.92
N ALA A 15 -19.37 7.90 -10.32
CA ALA A 15 -19.47 6.45 -10.14
C ALA A 15 -19.35 5.65 -11.46
N SER A 16 -19.65 6.30 -12.60
CA SER A 16 -19.56 5.78 -13.96
C SER A 16 -18.14 5.78 -14.55
N THR A 17 -17.20 6.53 -13.98
CA THR A 17 -15.77 6.44 -14.35
C THR A 17 -15.10 5.33 -13.55
N LYS A 18 -15.02 4.13 -14.13
CA LYS A 18 -14.11 3.09 -13.62
C LYS A 18 -12.67 3.59 -13.77
N VAL A 19 -12.12 4.12 -12.68
CA VAL A 19 -10.70 4.48 -12.63
C VAL A 19 -9.90 3.19 -12.72
N ASN A 20 -9.13 3.02 -13.80
CA ASN A 20 -8.25 1.88 -13.96
C ASN A 20 -6.94 2.17 -13.20
N TYR A 21 -6.94 1.88 -11.91
CA TYR A 21 -5.78 2.06 -11.03
C TYR A 21 -4.58 1.15 -11.42
N GLY A 22 -4.81 0.09 -12.21
CA GLY A 22 -3.78 -0.89 -12.57
C GLY A 22 -2.88 -0.48 -13.73
N LYS A 23 -3.39 0.32 -14.69
CA LYS A 23 -2.62 0.73 -15.89
C LYS A 23 -1.32 1.48 -15.58
N ILE A 24 -1.30 2.23 -14.48
CA ILE A 24 -0.11 2.99 -14.06
C ILE A 24 1.02 2.07 -13.58
N TYR A 25 0.68 0.83 -13.21
CA TYR A 25 1.59 -0.15 -12.62
C TYR A 25 1.95 -1.29 -13.58
N GLU A 26 1.32 -1.37 -14.76
CA GLU A 26 1.41 -2.49 -15.72
C GLU A 26 2.83 -2.69 -16.29
N GLY A 27 3.71 -1.69 -16.19
CA GLY A 27 5.11 -1.77 -16.64
C GLY A 27 6.17 -1.78 -15.54
N LYS A 28 5.78 -1.87 -14.26
CA LYS A 28 6.73 -1.81 -13.13
C LYS A 28 7.30 -3.17 -12.78
N SER A 29 8.55 -3.18 -12.33
CA SER A 29 9.17 -4.36 -11.75
C SER A 29 8.55 -4.70 -10.39
N THR A 30 8.65 -5.96 -9.98
CA THR A 30 8.13 -6.41 -8.68
C THR A 30 8.75 -5.69 -7.49
N LEU A 31 10.03 -5.29 -7.58
CA LEU A 31 10.70 -4.51 -6.55
C LEU A 31 10.09 -3.11 -6.41
N GLU A 32 9.88 -2.41 -7.53
CA GLU A 32 9.23 -1.11 -7.53
C GLU A 32 7.79 -1.19 -7.01
N LEU A 33 7.06 -2.27 -7.34
CA LEU A 33 5.72 -2.49 -6.80
C LEU A 33 5.74 -2.71 -5.28
N LEU A 34 6.77 -3.38 -4.76
CA LEU A 34 6.94 -3.60 -3.32
C LEU A 34 7.26 -2.29 -2.59
N GLU A 35 8.11 -1.43 -3.17
CA GLU A 35 8.42 -0.10 -2.63
C GLU A 35 7.16 0.78 -2.59
N ILE A 36 6.39 0.81 -3.68
CA ILE A 36 5.12 1.55 -3.75
C ILE A 36 4.13 1.04 -2.69
N ALA A 37 4.00 -0.29 -2.55
CA ALA A 37 3.13 -0.87 -1.54
C ALA A 37 3.58 -0.51 -0.11
N GLY A 38 4.89 -0.52 0.15
CA GLY A 38 5.47 -0.11 1.43
C GLY A 38 5.12 1.33 1.80
N TYR A 39 5.29 2.24 0.84
CA TYR A 39 4.95 3.65 1.00
C TYR A 39 3.43 3.88 1.19
N LEU A 40 2.58 3.20 0.42
CA LEU A 40 1.12 3.31 0.59
C LEU A 40 0.68 2.81 1.96
N ASN A 41 1.29 1.74 2.47
CA ASN A 41 1.02 1.22 3.80
C ASN A 41 1.47 2.21 4.89
N SER A 42 2.59 2.92 4.71
CA SER A 42 3.08 3.91 5.68
C SER A 42 2.10 5.07 5.86
N ILE A 43 1.49 5.51 4.75
CA ILE A 43 0.42 6.50 4.77
C ILE A 43 -0.84 5.93 5.44
N ALA A 44 -1.26 4.72 5.08
CA ALA A 44 -2.51 4.13 5.57
C ALA A 44 -2.50 3.85 7.07
N PHE A 45 -1.36 3.41 7.61
CA PHE A 45 -1.21 3.04 9.02
C PHE A 45 -0.41 4.06 9.83
N ASN A 46 -0.10 5.22 9.24
CA ASN A 46 0.58 6.35 9.89
C ASN A 46 1.89 5.96 10.60
N TYR A 47 2.81 5.36 9.84
CA TYR A 47 4.16 5.05 10.30
C TYR A 47 5.21 5.65 9.36
N LEU A 48 6.45 5.79 9.82
CA LEU A 48 7.55 6.33 9.01
C LEU A 48 7.97 5.31 7.93
N ASP A 49 8.20 5.76 6.71
CA ASP A 49 8.64 4.87 5.64
C ASP A 49 9.92 4.08 6.03
N GLY A 50 9.96 2.79 5.73
CA GLY A 50 11.00 1.86 6.20
C GLY A 50 10.91 1.46 7.68
N SER A 51 9.96 2.00 8.46
CA SER A 51 9.74 1.67 9.87
C SER A 51 8.31 1.16 10.14
N PRO A 52 7.93 0.01 9.54
CA PRO A 52 6.60 -0.54 9.74
C PRO A 52 6.37 -0.96 11.21
N PRO A 53 5.14 -0.87 11.72
CA PRO A 53 4.81 -1.33 13.06
C PRO A 53 5.09 -2.82 13.21
N THR A 54 5.59 -3.22 14.38
CA THR A 54 5.87 -4.62 14.68
C THR A 54 4.58 -5.42 14.72
N MET A 55 4.54 -6.52 13.97
CA MET A 55 3.41 -7.45 14.00
C MET A 55 3.25 -8.06 15.40
N ASP A 56 2.05 -7.98 15.96
CA ASP A 56 1.70 -8.72 17.18
C ASP A 56 1.56 -10.22 16.85
N LYS A 57 2.51 -11.03 17.34
CA LYS A 57 2.53 -12.48 17.12
C LYS A 57 1.71 -13.26 18.15
N THR A 58 1.16 -12.61 19.17
CA THR A 58 0.42 -13.28 20.24
C THR A 58 -0.93 -13.84 19.77
N ILE A 59 -1.55 -13.18 18.79
CA ILE A 59 -2.84 -13.61 18.20
C ILE A 59 -2.63 -14.78 17.22
N PHE A 60 -1.49 -14.84 16.53
CA PHE A 60 -1.18 -15.88 15.56
C PHE A 60 -0.53 -17.11 16.21
N LYS A 61 -1.20 -17.72 17.20
CA LYS A 61 -0.77 -19.01 17.74
C LYS A 61 -1.38 -20.14 16.93
N VAL A 62 -0.56 -20.83 16.16
CA VAL A 62 -0.95 -22.09 15.49
C VAL A 62 -1.34 -23.09 16.58
N ARG A 63 -2.59 -23.58 16.56
CA ARG A 63 -3.02 -24.69 17.41
C ARG A 63 -2.31 -25.96 16.93
N THR A 64 -1.32 -26.42 17.68
CA THR A 64 -0.72 -27.74 17.45
C THR A 64 -1.81 -28.80 17.69
N ARG A 65 -2.12 -29.63 16.68
CA ARG A 65 -2.95 -30.83 16.88
C ARG A 65 -2.10 -31.86 17.60
N ASN A 66 -2.53 -32.27 18.80
CA ASN A 66 -2.11 -33.52 19.41
C ASN A 66 -2.86 -34.68 18.76
#